data_AF-A0A4D4JT76-F1
#
_entry.id   AF-A0A4D4JT76-F1
#
_cell.length_a   1.000
_cell.length_b   1.000
_cell.length_c   1.000
_cell.angle_alpha   90.00
_cell.angle_beta   90.00
_cell.angle_gamma   90.00
#
_symmetry.space_group_name_H-M   'P 1'
#
loop_
_entity.id
_entity.type
_entity.pdbx_description
1 polymer ?
#
loop_
_entity_poly.entity_id
_entity_poly.type
_entity_poly.pdbx_seq_one_letter_code
_entity_poly.pdbx_strand_id
1 'polypeptide(L)'
;MKRLAAGAALALAAVFGLAQVPQATAAPAPEEAAAAAPVFSVMDYGAKADGSSNDSAAIEKAITAANSAGGGIVRFPSGQYKSKNTVHLKSEVTLQLDSGATILGSSADTYDKPESNPNDDYQDYGHSHFHNAMFYGDKLTDIGFTGSGTIDGAGNLITGNPDSGEADKIISLTRCDGLTLDGITLRRGGHFAALINGCKNVTSDHLTIDTASDRDGWNIISTTNVTVTNANIAANDDALAFKSDYALGAKLPNGHVRVTDSHLSAKCCNALMFGSETCGDFTDYVFQGITITGADKSGLGMVSMDGADISDVHYRDITMTNVHSPIMQKIGTRKRCGGNPGVGHISDITYDNITGTGNAPSFSPTLWGESGGHHISGVTFNHVNLTVPGGNGTMSTGVPSNDSDDYNPKSIGTRPAFGWYLHNADHITFNDSSVRFAKNDGRPAVIADSGTVLSFNRFTAQRGSDSPADVILQNVSGYCLADSANTSGGALRVSAGGSSENCSS
;
A
#
# COMPACT_ATOMS: atom_id res chain seq x y z
N MET A 1 -21.73 60.90 -64.84
CA MET A 1 -20.48 60.59 -64.11
C MET A 1 -20.41 59.10 -63.87
N LYS A 2 -19.22 58.53 -64.11
CA LYS A 2 -18.88 57.11 -64.21
C LYS A 2 -19.35 56.26 -63.02
N ARG A 3 -19.88 55.05 -63.29
CA ARG A 3 -19.65 53.84 -62.48
C ARG A 3 -19.57 52.64 -63.43
N LEU A 4 -18.34 52.21 -63.73
CA LEU A 4 -18.04 50.99 -64.47
C LEU A 4 -18.04 49.80 -63.51
N ALA A 5 -18.69 48.73 -63.95
CA ALA A 5 -18.67 47.40 -63.35
C ALA A 5 -17.31 46.72 -63.60
N ALA A 6 -16.79 46.02 -62.59
CA ALA A 6 -15.64 45.12 -62.72
C ALA A 6 -16.13 43.68 -62.50
N GLY A 7 -15.87 42.83 -63.49
CA GLY A 7 -16.30 41.44 -63.56
C GLY A 7 -15.47 40.49 -62.69
N ALA A 8 -16.10 39.37 -62.36
CA ALA A 8 -15.51 38.24 -61.65
C ALA A 8 -14.57 37.43 -62.57
N ALA A 9 -13.41 37.04 -62.03
CA ALA A 9 -12.54 36.04 -62.62
C ALA A 9 -12.43 34.87 -61.63
N LEU A 10 -12.91 33.70 -62.04
CA LEU A 10 -12.79 32.42 -61.35
C LEU A 10 -11.40 31.85 -61.64
N ALA A 11 -10.57 31.64 -60.60
CA ALA A 11 -9.30 30.93 -60.72
C ALA A 11 -9.49 29.44 -60.42
N LEU A 12 -9.24 28.60 -61.43
CA LEU A 12 -9.20 27.14 -61.33
C LEU A 12 -7.84 26.72 -60.75
N ALA A 13 -7.81 26.16 -59.53
CA ALA A 13 -6.60 25.56 -58.96
C ALA A 13 -6.55 24.06 -59.32
N ALA A 14 -5.54 23.66 -60.10
CA ALA A 14 -5.26 22.27 -60.41
C ALA A 14 -4.46 21.63 -59.26
N VAL A 15 -5.04 20.59 -58.63
CA VAL A 15 -4.36 19.77 -57.62
C VAL A 15 -3.71 18.58 -58.35
N PHE A 16 -2.38 18.58 -58.42
CA PHE A 16 -1.61 17.40 -58.86
C PHE A 16 -1.46 16.43 -57.69
N GLY A 17 -2.16 15.31 -57.74
CA GLY A 17 -1.97 14.19 -56.81
C GLY A 17 -0.69 13.42 -57.14
N LEU A 18 0.34 13.56 -56.31
CA LEU A 18 1.51 12.67 -56.33
C LEU A 18 1.16 11.40 -55.55
N ALA A 19 0.99 10.28 -56.26
CA ALA A 19 0.86 8.97 -55.64
C ALA A 19 2.18 8.57 -54.98
N GLN A 20 2.18 8.42 -53.65
CA GLN A 20 3.31 7.86 -52.91
C GLN A 20 3.35 6.34 -53.13
N VAL A 21 4.49 5.85 -53.60
CA VAL A 21 4.77 4.41 -53.69
C VAL A 21 4.99 3.88 -52.27
N PRO A 22 4.37 2.76 -51.84
CA PRO A 22 4.60 2.21 -50.51
C PRO A 22 6.03 1.69 -50.42
N GLN A 23 6.79 2.20 -49.45
CA GLN A 23 8.13 1.71 -49.15
C GLN A 23 7.97 0.39 -48.38
N ALA A 24 8.47 -0.71 -48.95
CA ALA A 24 8.48 -2.00 -48.29
C ALA A 24 9.34 -1.92 -47.02
N THR A 25 8.72 -2.04 -45.85
CA THR A 25 9.42 -2.15 -44.58
C THR A 25 10.14 -3.48 -44.53
N ALA A 26 11.47 -3.47 -44.45
CA ALA A 26 12.26 -4.65 -44.18
C ALA A 26 11.78 -5.30 -42.87
N ALA A 27 11.64 -6.63 -42.87
CA ALA A 27 11.32 -7.39 -41.67
C ALA A 27 12.37 -7.10 -40.58
N PRO A 28 11.98 -6.97 -39.30
CA PRO A 28 12.93 -6.85 -38.21
C PRO A 28 13.86 -8.06 -38.23
N ALA A 29 15.16 -7.82 -38.04
CA ALA A 29 16.13 -8.88 -37.84
C ALA A 29 15.68 -9.76 -36.66
N PRO A 30 15.89 -11.09 -36.70
CA PRO A 30 15.58 -11.94 -35.58
C PRO A 30 16.34 -11.45 -34.35
N GLU A 31 15.61 -11.19 -33.27
CA GLU A 31 16.16 -10.85 -31.96
C GLU A 31 17.09 -12.00 -31.54
N GLU A 32 18.37 -11.69 -31.43
CA GLU A 32 19.40 -12.65 -31.04
C GLU A 32 19.02 -13.20 -29.66
N ALA A 33 18.71 -14.50 -29.58
CA ALA A 33 18.31 -15.12 -28.33
C ALA A 33 19.37 -14.82 -27.27
N ALA A 34 18.98 -14.06 -26.24
CA ALA A 34 19.88 -13.69 -25.16
C ALA A 34 20.57 -14.95 -24.63
N ALA A 35 21.90 -14.96 -24.61
CA ALA A 35 22.66 -16.06 -24.06
C ALA A 35 22.20 -16.29 -22.61
N ALA A 36 21.98 -17.57 -22.23
CA ALA A 36 21.55 -17.90 -20.89
C ALA A 36 22.52 -17.30 -19.85
N ALA A 37 21.96 -16.65 -18.82
CA ALA A 37 22.75 -15.98 -17.79
C ALA A 37 23.74 -16.96 -17.14
N PRO A 38 25.02 -16.58 -16.93
CA PRO A 38 26.00 -17.44 -16.27
C PRO A 38 25.53 -17.82 -14.86
N VAL A 39 25.78 -19.07 -14.44
CA VAL A 39 25.34 -19.61 -13.15
C VAL A 39 26.54 -19.86 -12.24
N PHE A 40 26.44 -19.38 -11.01
CA PHE A 40 27.45 -19.44 -9.95
C PHE A 40 26.84 -20.14 -8.73
N SER A 41 27.03 -21.46 -8.62
CA SER A 41 26.52 -22.21 -7.47
C SER A 41 27.30 -21.84 -6.21
N VAL A 42 26.63 -21.48 -5.12
CA VAL A 42 27.30 -21.16 -3.84
C VAL A 42 28.16 -22.32 -3.32
N MET A 43 27.86 -23.56 -3.72
CA MET A 43 28.64 -24.76 -3.37
C MET A 43 30.05 -24.73 -3.98
N ASP A 44 30.20 -24.18 -5.20
CA ASP A 44 31.49 -24.06 -5.88
C ASP A 44 32.40 -23.03 -5.18
N TYR A 45 31.80 -22.15 -4.37
CA TYR A 45 32.48 -21.14 -3.56
C TYR A 45 32.66 -21.55 -2.09
N GLY A 46 32.32 -22.80 -1.77
CA GLY A 46 32.64 -23.44 -0.50
C GLY A 46 31.49 -23.50 0.52
N ALA A 47 30.26 -23.17 0.11
CA ALA A 47 29.08 -23.35 0.96
C ALA A 47 28.93 -24.83 1.34
N LYS A 48 28.49 -25.09 2.57
CA LYS A 48 28.28 -26.43 3.13
C LYS A 48 26.84 -26.87 3.07
N ALA A 49 25.89 -25.93 3.16
CA ALA A 49 24.46 -26.21 3.11
C ALA A 49 23.98 -27.19 4.21
N ASP A 50 24.68 -27.25 5.35
CA ASP A 50 24.43 -28.19 6.45
C ASP A 50 23.57 -27.60 7.60
N GLY A 51 23.18 -26.33 7.50
CA GLY A 51 22.38 -25.60 8.48
C GLY A 51 23.14 -25.08 9.70
N SER A 52 24.45 -25.35 9.80
CA SER A 52 25.28 -25.06 10.98
C SER A 52 26.55 -24.27 10.66
N SER A 53 27.23 -24.60 9.57
CA SER A 53 28.41 -23.93 9.04
C SER A 53 28.05 -22.52 8.56
N ASN A 54 28.94 -21.55 8.79
CA ASN A 54 28.73 -20.19 8.28
C ASN A 54 28.98 -20.15 6.78
N ASP A 55 27.91 -20.02 5.99
CA ASP A 55 27.96 -20.01 4.53
C ASP A 55 28.09 -18.59 3.95
N SER A 56 27.99 -17.54 4.77
CA SER A 56 27.98 -16.13 4.32
C SER A 56 29.18 -15.80 3.40
N ALA A 57 30.38 -16.26 3.74
CA ALA A 57 31.58 -15.98 2.95
C ALA A 57 31.59 -16.70 1.58
N ALA A 58 30.93 -17.86 1.46
CA ALA A 58 30.80 -18.54 0.18
C ALA A 58 29.76 -17.84 -0.70
N ILE A 59 28.66 -17.37 -0.10
CA ILE A 59 27.61 -16.60 -0.76
C ILE A 59 28.19 -15.30 -1.35
N GLU A 60 28.92 -14.53 -0.54
CA GLU A 60 29.58 -13.29 -0.96
C GLU A 60 30.57 -13.48 -2.12
N LYS A 61 31.31 -14.59 -2.11
CA LYS A 61 32.22 -14.94 -3.21
C LYS A 61 31.48 -15.26 -4.49
N ALA A 62 30.36 -15.99 -4.41
CA ALA A 62 29.53 -16.30 -5.57
C ALA A 62 28.91 -15.02 -6.15
N ILE A 63 28.37 -14.13 -5.30
CA ILE A 63 27.85 -12.81 -5.70
C ILE A 63 28.92 -11.97 -6.37
N THR A 64 30.11 -11.91 -5.77
CA THR A 64 31.24 -11.16 -6.34
C THR A 64 31.68 -11.73 -7.69
N ALA A 65 31.72 -13.06 -7.82
CA ALA A 65 32.07 -13.70 -9.09
C ALA A 65 31.02 -13.43 -10.17
N ALA A 66 29.74 -13.51 -9.84
CA ALA A 66 28.64 -13.21 -10.75
C ALA A 66 28.69 -11.76 -11.24
N ASN A 67 28.79 -10.80 -10.31
CA ASN A 67 28.92 -9.39 -10.67
C ASN A 67 30.19 -9.11 -11.50
N SER A 68 31.33 -9.73 -11.16
CA SER A 68 32.59 -9.57 -11.91
C SER A 68 32.52 -10.14 -13.33
N ALA A 69 31.60 -11.07 -13.59
CA ALA A 69 31.34 -11.62 -14.92
C ALA A 69 30.38 -10.76 -15.76
N GLY A 70 29.95 -9.60 -15.25
CA GLY A 70 28.95 -8.73 -15.89
C GLY A 70 27.51 -9.09 -15.53
N GLY A 71 27.31 -9.90 -14.49
CA GLY A 71 26.01 -10.35 -14.03
C GLY A 71 25.84 -11.86 -14.10
N GLY A 72 24.79 -12.36 -13.46
CA GLY A 72 24.45 -13.78 -13.49
C GLY A 72 23.60 -14.25 -12.33
N ILE A 73 23.37 -15.55 -12.33
CA ILE A 73 22.57 -16.24 -11.32
C ILE A 73 23.49 -16.82 -10.26
N VAL A 74 23.34 -16.40 -9.01
CA VAL A 74 23.92 -17.08 -7.85
C VAL A 74 22.94 -18.13 -7.37
N ARG A 75 23.24 -19.40 -7.64
CA ARG A 75 22.32 -20.51 -7.39
C ARG A 75 22.56 -21.13 -6.02
N PHE A 76 21.47 -21.36 -5.29
CA PHE A 76 21.41 -22.12 -4.06
C PHE A 76 20.68 -23.45 -4.32
N PRO A 77 21.42 -24.56 -4.48
CA PRO A 77 20.82 -25.90 -4.52
C PRO A 77 20.06 -26.24 -3.22
N SER A 78 19.25 -27.29 -3.23
CA SER A 78 18.59 -27.80 -2.01
C SER A 78 19.60 -27.99 -0.86
N GLY A 79 19.24 -27.52 0.33
CA GLY A 79 20.12 -27.53 1.50
C GLY A 79 19.83 -26.36 2.45
N GLN A 80 20.50 -26.33 3.60
CA GLN A 80 20.30 -25.30 4.61
C GLN A 80 21.57 -24.42 4.74
N TYR A 81 21.50 -23.16 4.35
CA TYR A 81 22.63 -22.25 4.30
C TYR A 81 22.57 -21.27 5.45
N LYS A 82 23.49 -21.36 6.42
CA LYS A 82 23.44 -20.45 7.57
C LYS A 82 24.17 -19.14 7.24
N SER A 83 23.41 -18.05 7.18
CA SER A 83 23.94 -16.69 7.08
C SER A 83 24.17 -16.13 8.48
N LYS A 84 25.43 -16.01 8.90
CA LYS A 84 25.81 -15.38 10.18
C LYS A 84 26.17 -13.90 10.05
N ASN A 85 26.35 -13.41 8.82
CA ASN A 85 26.71 -12.02 8.56
C ASN A 85 25.68 -11.41 7.61
N THR A 86 25.75 -10.08 7.48
CA THR A 86 25.10 -9.37 6.39
C THR A 86 25.77 -9.76 5.07
N VAL A 87 24.94 -10.16 4.10
CA VAL A 87 25.35 -10.42 2.73
C VAL A 87 25.09 -9.16 1.91
N HIS A 88 26.13 -8.65 1.26
CA HIS A 88 26.10 -7.44 0.45
C HIS A 88 25.77 -7.79 -1.00
N LEU A 89 24.59 -7.35 -1.43
CA LEU A 89 24.17 -7.52 -2.82
C LEU A 89 25.00 -6.64 -3.76
N LYS A 90 25.01 -7.02 -5.04
CA LYS A 90 25.67 -6.29 -6.12
C LYS A 90 24.73 -6.23 -7.32
N SER A 91 24.92 -5.23 -8.17
CA SER A 91 24.14 -5.09 -9.40
C SER A 91 24.26 -6.31 -10.32
N GLU A 92 23.26 -6.52 -11.17
CA GLU A 92 23.21 -7.56 -12.20
C GLU A 92 23.21 -9.00 -11.65
N VAL A 93 22.91 -9.18 -10.35
CA VAL A 93 22.95 -10.48 -9.67
C VAL A 93 21.55 -10.92 -9.26
N THR A 94 21.18 -12.12 -9.69
CA THR A 94 19.97 -12.82 -9.22
C THR A 94 20.34 -13.96 -8.29
N LEU A 95 19.84 -13.94 -7.05
CA LEU A 95 19.90 -15.08 -6.14
C LEU A 95 18.76 -16.05 -6.48
N GLN A 96 19.08 -17.22 -7.01
CA GLN A 96 18.10 -18.27 -7.31
C GLN A 96 18.12 -19.33 -6.22
N LEU A 97 17.02 -19.46 -5.49
CA LEU A 97 16.83 -20.48 -4.46
C LEU A 97 16.02 -21.64 -5.03
N ASP A 98 16.68 -22.77 -5.26
CA ASP A 98 16.00 -23.98 -5.71
C ASP A 98 14.98 -24.48 -4.68
N SER A 99 14.03 -25.28 -5.12
CA SER A 99 13.15 -26.04 -4.22
C SER A 99 13.97 -26.82 -3.18
N GLY A 100 13.66 -26.62 -1.90
CA GLY A 100 14.37 -27.23 -0.78
C GLY A 100 15.63 -26.49 -0.32
N ALA A 101 15.98 -25.35 -0.92
CA ALA A 101 16.99 -24.44 -0.41
C ALA A 101 16.38 -23.55 0.68
N THR A 102 17.04 -23.49 1.85
CA THR A 102 16.69 -22.56 2.93
C THR A 102 17.92 -21.78 3.36
N ILE A 103 17.89 -20.46 3.27
CA ILE A 103 18.90 -19.58 3.87
C ILE A 103 18.42 -19.20 5.27
N LEU A 104 19.21 -19.51 6.29
CA LEU A 104 18.87 -19.33 7.70
C LEU A 104 19.61 -18.14 8.30
N GLY A 105 18.87 -17.21 8.91
CA GLY A 105 19.42 -16.21 9.82
C GLY A 105 20.03 -16.85 11.06
N SER A 106 20.84 -16.09 11.79
CA SER A 106 21.57 -16.56 12.98
C SER A 106 21.48 -15.55 14.09
N SER A 107 21.58 -15.98 15.36
CA SER A 107 21.78 -15.06 16.50
C SER A 107 23.26 -14.66 16.65
N ALA A 108 23.98 -14.54 15.53
CA ALA A 108 25.40 -14.19 15.55
C ALA A 108 25.56 -12.68 15.75
N ASP A 109 26.67 -12.25 16.34
CA ASP A 109 27.03 -10.85 16.60
C ASP A 109 27.85 -10.25 15.44
N THR A 110 27.61 -10.73 14.22
CA THR A 110 28.42 -10.46 13.03
C THR A 110 27.64 -9.91 11.84
N TYR A 111 26.36 -9.56 12.02
CA TYR A 111 25.68 -8.67 11.07
C TYR A 111 26.27 -7.27 11.12
N ASP A 112 26.07 -6.51 10.05
CA ASP A 112 26.50 -5.12 10.04
C ASP A 112 25.75 -4.33 11.10
N LYS A 113 26.49 -3.48 11.79
CA LYS A 113 25.89 -2.55 12.76
C LYS A 113 24.96 -1.57 12.05
N PRO A 114 23.89 -1.11 12.72
CA PRO A 114 23.13 0.04 12.28
C PRO A 114 24.03 1.23 12.00
N GLU A 115 23.92 1.80 10.80
CA GLU A 115 24.69 2.97 10.37
C GLU A 115 24.16 4.26 11.02
N SER A 116 24.99 5.30 11.19
CA SER A 116 24.46 6.59 11.66
C SER A 116 23.60 7.23 10.56
N ASN A 117 22.42 7.72 10.92
CA ASN A 117 21.54 8.47 10.04
C ASN A 117 21.21 9.83 10.67
N PRO A 118 21.58 10.97 10.04
CA PRO A 118 21.28 12.30 10.59
C PRO A 118 19.79 12.68 10.52
N ASN A 119 18.94 11.85 9.92
CA ASN A 119 17.51 12.08 9.77
C ASN A 119 16.67 11.10 10.62
N ASP A 120 17.27 10.41 11.60
CA ASP A 120 16.61 9.36 12.39
C ASP A 120 15.41 9.86 13.22
N ASP A 121 15.40 11.14 13.60
CA ASP A 121 14.31 11.78 14.34
C ASP A 121 12.95 11.77 13.60
N TYR A 122 12.90 11.57 12.27
CA TYR A 122 11.67 11.68 11.48
C TYR A 122 10.86 10.37 11.35
N GLN A 123 11.49 9.21 11.55
CA GLN A 123 10.82 7.91 11.43
C GLN A 123 11.27 6.96 12.55
N ASP A 124 10.75 5.73 12.56
CA ASP A 124 11.16 4.74 13.55
C ASP A 124 12.55 4.18 13.23
N TYR A 125 13.24 3.67 14.24
CA TYR A 125 14.64 3.18 14.13
C TYR A 125 14.83 2.22 12.95
N GLY A 126 13.93 1.26 12.80
CA GLY A 126 14.01 0.25 11.76
C GLY A 126 13.86 0.80 10.33
N HIS A 127 13.27 1.99 10.16
CA HIS A 127 13.19 2.73 8.88
C HIS A 127 14.38 3.69 8.67
N SER A 128 15.13 4.00 9.73
CA SER A 128 16.29 4.89 9.71
C SER A 128 17.62 4.18 9.41
N HIS A 129 17.70 2.87 9.69
CA HIS A 129 18.94 2.09 9.61
C HIS A 129 18.74 0.85 8.75
N PHE A 130 19.54 0.75 7.69
CA PHE A 130 19.37 -0.20 6.59
C PHE A 130 20.38 -1.33 6.62
N HIS A 131 21.58 -1.14 7.18
CA HIS A 131 22.69 -2.09 7.03
C HIS A 131 22.48 -3.38 7.85
N ASN A 132 21.80 -3.29 8.98
CA ASN A 132 21.49 -4.38 9.91
C ASN A 132 20.44 -5.37 9.36
N ALA A 133 20.78 -6.05 8.27
CA ALA A 133 19.93 -6.99 7.55
C ALA A 133 20.67 -8.28 7.17
N MET A 134 19.94 -9.34 6.84
CA MET A 134 20.54 -10.53 6.23
C MET A 134 21.08 -10.22 4.83
N PHE A 135 20.33 -9.48 4.03
CA PHE A 135 20.70 -9.05 2.68
C PHE A 135 20.54 -7.53 2.58
N TYR A 136 21.65 -6.85 2.32
CA TYR A 136 21.70 -5.39 2.23
C TYR A 136 22.22 -4.94 0.86
N GLY A 137 21.70 -3.81 0.36
CA GLY A 137 22.19 -3.16 -0.84
C GLY A 137 21.77 -1.69 -0.94
N ASP A 138 22.64 -0.87 -1.55
CA ASP A 138 22.41 0.54 -1.84
C ASP A 138 22.85 0.88 -3.27
N LYS A 139 22.02 1.62 -4.01
CA LYS A 139 22.29 2.10 -5.39
C LYS A 139 22.65 0.96 -6.36
N LEU A 140 21.90 -0.13 -6.25
CA LEU A 140 22.10 -1.31 -7.09
C LEU A 140 21.14 -1.28 -8.29
N THR A 141 21.55 -1.92 -9.38
CA THR A 141 20.74 -2.12 -10.60
C THR A 141 20.52 -3.61 -10.85
N ASP A 142 19.34 -3.99 -11.33
CA ASP A 142 19.04 -5.34 -11.82
C ASP A 142 19.41 -6.46 -10.81
N ILE A 143 18.73 -6.45 -9.66
CA ILE A 143 18.90 -7.43 -8.58
C ILE A 143 17.66 -8.33 -8.50
N GLY A 144 17.87 -9.62 -8.30
CA GLY A 144 16.78 -10.59 -8.23
C GLY A 144 16.87 -11.55 -7.05
N PHE A 145 15.72 -11.98 -6.56
CA PHE A 145 15.54 -13.17 -5.76
C PHE A 145 14.47 -14.03 -6.43
N THR A 146 14.83 -15.24 -6.84
CA THR A 146 13.97 -16.09 -7.67
C THR A 146 13.96 -17.54 -7.17
N GLY A 147 13.01 -18.32 -7.67
CA GLY A 147 12.91 -19.75 -7.40
C GLY A 147 11.79 -20.06 -6.42
N SER A 148 11.94 -21.13 -5.64
CA SER A 148 10.89 -21.60 -4.74
C SER A 148 11.43 -22.01 -3.37
N GLY A 149 12.67 -21.61 -3.06
CA GLY A 149 13.26 -21.80 -1.74
C GLY A 149 12.83 -20.74 -0.74
N THR A 150 13.41 -20.81 0.45
CA THR A 150 13.04 -19.97 1.59
C THR A 150 14.24 -19.18 2.09
N ILE A 151 14.02 -17.91 2.44
CA ILE A 151 14.90 -17.15 3.32
C ILE A 151 14.18 -17.01 4.66
N ASP A 152 14.78 -17.50 5.71
CA ASP A 152 14.17 -17.63 7.02
C ASP A 152 15.08 -17.01 8.07
N GLY A 153 14.64 -15.97 8.77
CA GLY A 153 15.42 -15.37 9.87
C GLY A 153 15.64 -16.31 11.05
N ALA A 154 14.99 -17.49 11.03
CA ALA A 154 15.11 -18.57 11.99
C ALA A 154 14.72 -18.19 13.43
N GLY A 155 13.97 -17.09 13.59
CA GLY A 155 13.61 -16.50 14.88
C GLY A 155 14.77 -15.78 15.57
N ASN A 156 15.84 -15.46 14.85
CA ASN A 156 17.03 -14.79 15.39
C ASN A 156 17.09 -13.29 15.09
N LEU A 157 16.23 -12.80 14.20
CA LEU A 157 16.18 -11.38 13.86
C LEU A 157 15.41 -10.59 14.90
N ILE A 158 15.87 -9.38 15.18
CA ILE A 158 15.33 -8.50 16.21
C ILE A 158 14.02 -7.86 15.73
N THR A 159 13.02 -7.80 16.59
CA THR A 159 11.71 -7.15 16.31
C THR A 159 11.64 -5.71 16.79
N GLY A 160 12.68 -5.23 17.47
CA GLY A 160 12.83 -3.86 17.97
C GLY A 160 14.03 -3.17 17.35
N ASN A 161 14.83 -2.50 18.19
CA ASN A 161 16.04 -1.82 17.78
C ASN A 161 17.24 -2.77 18.01
N PRO A 162 17.90 -3.27 16.95
CA PRO A 162 19.06 -4.16 17.08
C PRO A 162 20.30 -3.45 17.62
N ASP A 163 21.10 -4.19 18.40
CA ASP A 163 22.46 -3.79 18.77
C ASP A 163 23.45 -4.04 17.61
N SER A 164 24.70 -3.58 17.77
CA SER A 164 25.77 -3.90 16.83
C SER A 164 25.99 -5.41 16.73
N GLY A 165 25.98 -5.94 15.50
CA GLY A 165 26.14 -7.36 15.27
C GLY A 165 24.81 -8.09 15.07
N GLU A 166 23.67 -7.46 15.39
CA GLU A 166 22.34 -8.02 15.20
C GLU A 166 21.69 -7.51 13.91
N ALA A 167 20.70 -8.25 13.40
CA ALA A 167 19.89 -7.84 12.26
C ALA A 167 18.41 -7.85 12.62
N ASP A 168 17.64 -6.94 12.01
CA ASP A 168 16.20 -6.80 12.22
C ASP A 168 15.41 -6.96 10.91
N LYS A 169 16.10 -7.25 9.81
CA LYS A 169 15.55 -7.34 8.45
C LYS A 169 16.08 -8.53 7.69
N ILE A 170 15.25 -9.17 6.86
CA ILE A 170 15.76 -10.12 5.87
C ILE A 170 16.33 -9.36 4.67
N ILE A 171 15.50 -8.60 3.96
CA ILE A 171 15.93 -7.80 2.79
C ILE A 171 15.82 -6.31 3.13
N SER A 172 16.92 -5.58 2.94
CA SER A 172 17.00 -4.12 3.13
C SER A 172 17.68 -3.48 1.93
N LEU A 173 16.92 -2.78 1.09
CA LEU A 173 17.44 -2.16 -0.14
C LEU A 173 17.12 -0.68 -0.20
N THR A 174 18.10 0.10 -0.65
CA THR A 174 17.92 1.54 -0.86
C THR A 174 18.37 1.96 -2.25
N ARG A 175 17.64 2.92 -2.84
CA ARG A 175 18.01 3.60 -4.11
C ARG A 175 18.28 2.64 -5.27
N CYS A 176 17.56 1.52 -5.32
CA CYS A 176 17.73 0.49 -6.33
C CYS A 176 16.90 0.75 -7.61
N ASP A 177 17.34 0.24 -8.76
CA ASP A 177 16.57 0.27 -10.02
C ASP A 177 16.54 -1.15 -10.63
N GLY A 178 15.37 -1.75 -10.76
CA GLY A 178 15.24 -3.14 -11.23
C GLY A 178 15.39 -4.16 -10.10
N LEU A 179 14.35 -4.31 -9.28
CA LEU A 179 14.27 -5.38 -8.26
C LEU A 179 13.25 -6.43 -8.67
N THR A 180 13.64 -7.71 -8.68
CA THR A 180 12.74 -8.85 -8.87
C THR A 180 12.63 -9.69 -7.60
N LEU A 181 11.42 -9.95 -7.11
CA LEU A 181 11.12 -10.91 -6.03
C LEU A 181 10.10 -11.94 -6.52
N ASP A 182 10.56 -13.09 -6.99
CA ASP A 182 9.75 -14.09 -7.70
C ASP A 182 9.76 -15.46 -7.00
N GLY A 183 8.59 -15.96 -6.62
CA GLY A 183 8.31 -17.32 -6.13
C GLY A 183 8.92 -17.71 -4.77
N ILE A 184 9.87 -16.94 -4.24
CA ILE A 184 10.54 -17.23 -2.97
C ILE A 184 9.61 -17.04 -1.77
N THR A 185 10.01 -17.64 -0.64
CA THR A 185 9.36 -17.42 0.66
C THR A 185 10.28 -16.67 1.62
N LEU A 186 9.78 -15.62 2.27
CA LEU A 186 10.42 -14.94 3.40
C LEU A 186 9.71 -15.32 4.70
N ARG A 187 10.44 -15.80 5.73
CA ARG A 187 9.84 -16.20 7.01
C ARG A 187 10.60 -15.65 8.19
N ARG A 188 9.88 -15.37 9.29
CA ARG A 188 10.46 -14.94 10.57
C ARG A 188 11.45 -13.79 10.39
N GLY A 189 10.94 -12.68 9.83
CA GLY A 189 11.73 -11.55 9.35
C GLY A 189 12.24 -10.58 10.41
N GLY A 190 11.94 -10.78 11.69
CA GLY A 190 12.26 -9.79 12.72
C GLY A 190 11.35 -8.56 12.61
N HIS A 191 11.93 -7.37 12.46
CA HIS A 191 11.20 -6.13 12.33
C HIS A 191 10.54 -6.01 10.95
N PHE A 192 11.25 -6.34 9.86
CA PHE A 192 10.67 -6.38 8.51
C PHE A 192 11.19 -7.56 7.69
N ALA A 193 10.31 -8.32 7.04
CA ALA A 193 10.77 -9.31 6.06
C ALA A 193 11.43 -8.63 4.85
N ALA A 194 10.79 -7.60 4.31
CA ALA A 194 11.37 -6.80 3.23
C ALA A 194 11.14 -5.32 3.48
N LEU A 195 12.20 -4.53 3.35
CA LEU A 195 12.17 -3.08 3.38
C LEU A 195 12.92 -2.54 2.17
N ILE A 196 12.23 -1.76 1.34
CA ILE A 196 12.85 -1.05 0.22
C ILE A 196 12.55 0.45 0.33
N ASN A 197 13.54 1.30 0.06
CA ASN A 197 13.37 2.76 0.11
C ASN A 197 14.04 3.47 -1.07
N GLY A 198 13.31 4.34 -1.78
CA GLY A 198 13.87 5.14 -2.86
C GLY A 198 14.13 4.36 -4.14
N CYS A 199 13.47 3.22 -4.33
CA CYS A 199 13.72 2.33 -5.48
C CYS A 199 12.84 2.67 -6.69
N LYS A 200 13.17 2.07 -7.84
CA LYS A 200 12.43 2.16 -9.08
C LYS A 200 12.36 0.80 -9.77
N ASN A 201 11.30 0.56 -10.54
CA ASN A 201 11.12 -0.64 -11.36
C ASN A 201 11.22 -1.91 -10.50
N VAL A 202 10.19 -2.14 -9.68
CA VAL A 202 10.12 -3.27 -8.76
C VAL A 202 9.03 -4.22 -9.24
N THR A 203 9.38 -5.48 -9.43
CA THR A 203 8.44 -6.54 -9.84
C THR A 203 8.47 -7.67 -8.84
N SER A 204 7.30 -8.14 -8.44
CA SER A 204 7.16 -9.33 -7.63
C SER A 204 6.03 -10.19 -8.13
N ASP A 205 6.27 -11.49 -8.21
CA ASP A 205 5.27 -12.49 -8.55
C ASP A 205 5.38 -13.69 -7.60
N HIS A 206 4.26 -14.24 -7.14
CA HIS A 206 4.20 -15.43 -6.26
C HIS A 206 5.04 -15.34 -4.97
N LEU A 207 5.35 -14.13 -4.48
CA LEU A 207 6.09 -13.93 -3.24
C LEU A 207 5.24 -14.36 -2.03
N THR A 208 5.81 -15.22 -1.18
CA THR A 208 5.21 -15.56 0.11
C THR A 208 5.98 -14.90 1.25
N ILE A 209 5.29 -14.24 2.17
CA ILE A 209 5.86 -13.70 3.40
C ILE A 209 5.08 -14.23 4.60
N ASP A 210 5.78 -14.84 5.57
CA ASP A 210 5.21 -15.31 6.84
C ASP A 210 5.98 -14.72 8.02
N THR A 211 5.49 -13.57 8.49
CA THR A 211 5.93 -12.85 9.69
C THR A 211 4.81 -12.76 10.72
N ALA A 212 3.84 -13.68 10.66
CA ALA A 212 2.71 -13.72 11.60
C ALA A 212 3.13 -13.99 13.06
N SER A 213 4.39 -14.35 13.33
CA SER A 213 4.99 -14.44 14.66
C SER A 213 5.84 -13.23 15.07
N ASP A 214 6.06 -12.29 14.15
CA ASP A 214 7.10 -11.26 14.26
C ASP A 214 6.49 -9.85 14.16
N ARG A 215 6.87 -9.04 13.17
CA ARG A 215 6.29 -7.72 12.89
C ARG A 215 5.79 -7.60 11.45
N ASP A 216 6.33 -6.68 10.67
CA ASP A 216 5.82 -6.29 9.36
C ASP A 216 6.15 -7.33 8.29
N GLY A 217 5.35 -7.35 7.22
CA GLY A 217 5.64 -8.09 6.01
C GLY A 217 6.58 -7.29 5.10
N TRP A 218 6.00 -6.54 4.16
CA TRP A 218 6.75 -5.76 3.18
C TRP A 218 6.44 -4.26 3.30
N ASN A 219 7.50 -3.49 3.56
CA ASN A 219 7.49 -2.03 3.50
C ASN A 219 8.07 -1.55 2.16
N ILE A 220 7.24 -0.90 1.35
CA ILE A 220 7.60 -0.27 0.07
C ILE A 220 7.59 1.24 0.28
N ILE A 221 8.77 1.85 0.30
CA ILE A 221 8.96 3.23 0.74
C ILE A 221 9.48 4.07 -0.42
N SER A 222 8.83 5.19 -0.73
CA SER A 222 9.28 6.16 -1.73
C SER A 222 9.74 5.50 -3.05
N THR A 223 8.89 4.66 -3.63
CA THR A 223 9.28 3.77 -4.74
C THR A 223 8.34 3.97 -5.94
N THR A 224 8.90 3.95 -7.15
CA THR A 224 8.13 4.14 -8.39
C THR A 224 8.14 2.92 -9.29
N ASN A 225 7.07 2.74 -10.08
CA ASN A 225 6.89 1.62 -11.01
C ASN A 225 6.96 0.26 -10.30
N VAL A 226 5.95 -0.03 -9.48
CA VAL A 226 5.87 -1.27 -8.70
C VAL A 226 4.77 -2.15 -9.26
N THR A 227 5.07 -3.42 -9.51
CA THR A 227 4.09 -4.45 -9.83
C THR A 227 4.24 -5.61 -8.85
N VAL A 228 3.16 -5.96 -8.15
CA VAL A 228 3.09 -7.12 -7.25
C VAL A 228 1.91 -7.98 -7.68
N THR A 229 2.15 -9.25 -7.97
CA THR A 229 1.13 -10.21 -8.40
C THR A 229 1.20 -11.49 -7.59
N ASN A 230 0.06 -12.12 -7.34
CA ASN A 230 -0.03 -13.44 -6.71
C ASN A 230 0.68 -13.56 -5.34
N ALA A 231 0.79 -12.46 -4.59
CA ALA A 231 1.50 -12.47 -3.31
C ALA A 231 0.63 -13.08 -2.20
N ASN A 232 1.27 -13.76 -1.25
CA ASN A 232 0.63 -14.23 -0.02
C ASN A 232 1.42 -13.72 1.19
N ILE A 233 0.89 -12.71 1.87
CA ILE A 233 1.59 -12.01 2.95
C ILE A 233 0.78 -12.12 4.25
N ALA A 234 1.34 -12.80 5.24
CA ALA A 234 0.81 -12.89 6.59
C ALA A 234 1.82 -12.25 7.56
N ALA A 235 1.39 -11.20 8.25
CA ALA A 235 2.22 -10.45 9.19
C ALA A 235 1.55 -10.37 10.57
N ASN A 236 2.36 -10.10 11.60
CA ASN A 236 1.80 -9.70 12.88
C ASN A 236 1.46 -8.21 12.86
N ASP A 237 2.36 -7.36 12.38
CA ASP A 237 2.15 -5.93 12.24
C ASP A 237 1.55 -5.63 10.83
N ASP A 238 2.01 -4.61 10.12
CA ASP A 238 1.49 -4.28 8.79
C ASP A 238 1.93 -5.31 7.73
N ALA A 239 0.97 -5.86 6.97
CA ALA A 239 1.26 -6.92 6.00
C ALA A 239 1.90 -6.35 4.72
N LEU A 240 1.24 -5.41 4.06
CA LEU A 240 1.79 -4.65 2.93
C LEU A 240 1.61 -3.14 3.17
N ALA A 241 2.73 -2.44 3.37
CA ALA A 241 2.76 -1.03 3.73
C ALA A 241 3.45 -0.20 2.66
N PHE A 242 2.77 0.85 2.20
CA PHE A 242 3.31 1.90 1.36
C PHE A 242 3.61 3.12 2.22
N LYS A 243 4.86 3.56 2.22
CA LYS A 243 5.31 4.70 3.01
C LYS A 243 6.11 5.67 2.15
N SER A 244 6.41 6.81 2.71
CA SER A 244 7.37 7.78 2.18
C SER A 244 7.96 8.50 3.37
N ASP A 245 9.18 8.17 3.78
CA ASP A 245 9.83 8.77 4.94
C ASP A 245 10.86 9.85 4.53
N TYR A 246 11.65 10.32 5.49
CA TYR A 246 12.77 11.23 5.26
C TYR A 246 14.13 10.56 5.56
N ALA A 247 14.18 9.23 5.65
CA ALA A 247 15.38 8.50 6.07
C ALA A 247 16.56 8.71 5.12
N LEU A 248 16.28 8.93 3.83
CA LEU A 248 17.27 9.22 2.80
C LEU A 248 17.59 10.73 2.66
N GLY A 249 17.12 11.56 3.59
CA GLY A 249 17.43 12.99 3.69
C GLY A 249 16.69 13.89 2.70
N ALA A 250 15.67 13.36 2.02
CA ALA A 250 14.84 14.11 1.07
C ALA A 250 13.45 13.48 0.96
N LYS A 251 12.47 14.28 0.54
CA LYS A 251 11.21 13.77 -0.01
C LYS A 251 11.50 13.17 -1.39
N LEU A 252 11.17 11.90 -1.57
CA LEU A 252 11.43 11.15 -2.80
C LEU A 252 10.12 10.82 -3.54
N PRO A 253 10.16 10.64 -4.87
CA PRO A 253 8.98 10.26 -5.64
C PRO A 253 8.39 8.91 -5.22
N ASN A 254 7.08 8.78 -5.34
CA ASN A 254 6.32 7.57 -5.06
C ASN A 254 5.16 7.47 -6.07
N GLY A 255 4.83 6.28 -6.54
CA GLY A 255 3.68 6.11 -7.44
C GLY A 255 3.87 5.13 -8.58
N HIS A 256 2.84 5.00 -9.42
CA HIS A 256 2.75 3.96 -10.46
C HIS A 256 2.86 2.55 -9.85
N VAL A 257 1.95 2.25 -8.92
CA VAL A 257 1.93 0.98 -8.19
C VAL A 257 0.72 0.16 -8.59
N ARG A 258 0.94 -1.12 -8.90
CA ARG A 258 -0.09 -2.12 -9.20
C ARG A 258 0.10 -3.32 -8.29
N VAL A 259 -0.94 -3.68 -7.55
CA VAL A 259 -0.97 -4.92 -6.76
C VAL A 259 -2.20 -5.71 -7.16
N THR A 260 -2.02 -6.93 -7.66
CA THR A 260 -3.13 -7.78 -8.07
C THR A 260 -3.09 -9.18 -7.47
N ASP A 261 -4.27 -9.80 -7.36
CA ASP A 261 -4.45 -11.23 -7.10
C ASP A 261 -3.73 -11.74 -5.85
N SER A 262 -3.72 -10.91 -4.80
CA SER A 262 -2.91 -11.13 -3.61
C SER A 262 -3.74 -11.38 -2.36
N HIS A 263 -3.21 -12.17 -1.44
CA HIS A 263 -3.81 -12.51 -0.16
C HIS A 263 -3.02 -11.90 1.00
N LEU A 264 -3.70 -11.12 1.85
CA LEU A 264 -3.09 -10.35 2.93
C LEU A 264 -3.74 -10.68 4.29
N SER A 265 -2.94 -10.73 5.36
CA SER A 265 -3.46 -10.79 6.72
C SER A 265 -2.50 -10.18 7.73
N ALA A 266 -3.05 -9.50 8.73
CA ALA A 266 -2.33 -8.87 9.83
C ALA A 266 -2.96 -9.25 11.18
N LYS A 267 -2.18 -9.72 12.15
CA LYS A 267 -2.71 -10.10 13.47
C LYS A 267 -2.95 -8.94 14.43
N CYS A 268 -2.12 -7.91 14.37
CA CYS A 268 -2.12 -6.75 15.28
C CYS A 268 -2.52 -5.46 14.55
N CYS A 269 -2.09 -5.30 13.30
CA CYS A 269 -2.17 -4.01 12.62
C CYS A 269 -2.94 -4.07 11.30
N ASN A 270 -2.40 -3.50 10.23
CA ASN A 270 -3.14 -3.25 8.99
C ASN A 270 -2.77 -4.28 7.92
N ALA A 271 -3.76 -4.72 7.14
CA ALA A 271 -3.48 -5.63 6.02
C ALA A 271 -2.88 -4.89 4.81
N LEU A 272 -3.46 -3.76 4.42
CA LEU A 272 -2.96 -2.91 3.35
C LEU A 272 -3.00 -1.44 3.81
N MET A 273 -1.84 -0.77 3.82
CA MET A 273 -1.68 0.51 4.51
C MET A 273 -0.89 1.53 3.70
N PHE A 274 -1.36 2.78 3.67
CA PHE A 274 -0.53 3.95 3.40
C PHE A 274 -0.13 4.62 4.72
N GLY A 275 1.17 4.77 4.98
CA GLY A 275 1.72 5.44 6.15
C GLY A 275 2.16 4.49 7.28
N SER A 276 2.44 4.99 8.49
CA SER A 276 2.20 6.37 8.91
C SER A 276 3.18 7.40 8.34
N GLU A 277 4.40 7.00 7.98
CA GLU A 277 5.44 7.86 7.42
C GLU A 277 5.00 8.31 6.03
N THR A 278 4.56 9.57 5.94
CA THR A 278 3.87 10.14 4.78
C THR A 278 4.41 11.53 4.46
N CYS A 279 5.72 11.59 4.23
CA CYS A 279 6.47 12.77 3.82
C CYS A 279 6.25 13.16 2.34
N GLY A 280 6.32 12.18 1.45
CA GLY A 280 6.25 12.34 0.00
C GLY A 280 4.86 12.00 -0.51
N ASP A 281 4.48 12.63 -1.62
CA ASP A 281 3.15 12.48 -2.18
C ASP A 281 2.95 11.10 -2.83
N PHE A 282 1.72 10.61 -2.84
CA PHE A 282 1.34 9.32 -3.40
C PHE A 282 0.34 9.56 -4.54
N THR A 283 0.64 9.03 -5.73
CA THR A 283 -0.25 9.08 -6.89
C THR A 283 -0.13 7.86 -7.78
N ASP A 284 -1.22 7.52 -8.50
CA ASP A 284 -1.35 6.38 -9.39
C ASP A 284 -1.13 5.00 -8.72
N TYR A 285 -2.06 4.62 -7.84
CA TYR A 285 -2.09 3.32 -7.16
C TYR A 285 -3.32 2.53 -7.56
N VAL A 286 -3.13 1.25 -7.92
CA VAL A 286 -4.24 0.33 -8.20
C VAL A 286 -4.05 -0.97 -7.43
N PHE A 287 -5.07 -1.33 -6.65
CA PHE A 287 -5.18 -2.59 -5.93
C PHE A 287 -6.38 -3.36 -6.47
N GLN A 288 -6.16 -4.57 -7.00
CA GLN A 288 -7.23 -5.35 -7.64
C GLN A 288 -7.21 -6.83 -7.23
N GLY A 289 -8.38 -7.43 -6.98
CA GLY A 289 -8.46 -8.87 -6.72
C GLY A 289 -7.79 -9.26 -5.40
N ILE A 290 -7.95 -8.43 -4.35
CA ILE A 290 -7.28 -8.64 -3.06
C ILE A 290 -8.21 -9.36 -2.09
N THR A 291 -7.68 -10.39 -1.42
CA THR A 291 -8.36 -11.06 -0.31
C THR A 291 -7.68 -10.74 1.01
N ILE A 292 -8.44 -10.23 1.99
CA ILE A 292 -7.96 -9.93 3.33
C ILE A 292 -8.66 -10.82 4.34
N THR A 293 -7.92 -11.64 5.08
CA THR A 293 -8.50 -12.61 6.05
C THR A 293 -8.37 -12.20 7.51
N GLY A 294 -7.78 -11.05 7.80
CA GLY A 294 -7.79 -10.45 9.13
C GLY A 294 -6.93 -9.18 9.21
N ALA A 295 -7.37 -8.23 10.03
CA ALA A 295 -6.60 -7.05 10.43
C ALA A 295 -7.14 -6.50 11.75
N ASP A 296 -6.29 -6.39 12.78
CA ASP A 296 -6.69 -5.87 14.10
C ASP A 296 -6.54 -4.33 14.21
N LYS A 297 -6.17 -3.68 13.11
CA LYS A 297 -6.43 -2.25 12.84
C LYS A 297 -7.30 -2.11 11.60
N SER A 298 -6.72 -1.81 10.43
CA SER A 298 -7.47 -1.53 9.22
C SER A 298 -7.32 -2.62 8.15
N GLY A 299 -8.41 -2.93 7.46
CA GLY A 299 -8.34 -3.74 6.24
C GLY A 299 -7.66 -2.94 5.14
N LEU A 300 -8.28 -1.82 4.76
CA LEU A 300 -7.75 -0.82 3.85
C LEU A 300 -7.50 0.48 4.63
N GLY A 301 -6.24 0.76 4.96
CA GLY A 301 -5.83 1.92 5.74
C GLY A 301 -5.09 2.96 4.89
N MET A 302 -5.37 4.23 5.13
CA MET A 302 -4.69 5.34 4.49
C MET A 302 -4.60 6.53 5.44
N VAL A 303 -3.39 7.01 5.70
CA VAL A 303 -3.20 8.21 6.51
C VAL A 303 -2.25 9.19 5.85
N SER A 304 -2.55 10.49 5.95
CA SER A 304 -1.60 11.56 5.68
C SER A 304 -1.28 12.26 7.00
N MET A 305 -0.11 11.94 7.56
CA MET A 305 0.32 12.40 8.87
C MET A 305 1.44 13.43 8.78
N ASP A 306 2.32 13.29 7.79
CA ASP A 306 3.56 14.07 7.69
C ASP A 306 3.56 15.06 6.51
N GLY A 307 2.36 15.36 6.01
CA GLY A 307 2.10 16.42 5.03
C GLY A 307 2.07 15.98 3.57
N ALA A 308 1.93 14.67 3.28
CA ALA A 308 1.77 14.16 1.92
C ALA A 308 0.38 14.44 1.35
N ASP A 309 0.34 14.75 0.07
CA ASP A 309 -0.88 14.65 -0.73
C ASP A 309 -1.02 13.22 -1.27
N ILE A 310 -2.15 12.57 -0.97
CA ILE A 310 -2.48 11.21 -1.44
C ILE A 310 -3.63 11.33 -2.42
N SER A 311 -3.42 10.91 -3.67
CA SER A 311 -4.44 10.98 -4.72
C SER A 311 -4.34 9.86 -5.75
N ASP A 312 -5.37 9.71 -6.60
CA ASP A 312 -5.38 8.73 -7.70
C ASP A 312 -5.12 7.30 -7.18
N VAL A 313 -5.97 6.87 -6.24
CA VAL A 313 -5.88 5.53 -5.61
C VAL A 313 -7.18 4.75 -5.86
N HIS A 314 -7.04 3.58 -6.47
CA HIS A 314 -8.19 2.76 -6.86
C HIS A 314 -8.11 1.35 -6.29
N TYR A 315 -9.13 0.98 -5.53
CA TYR A 315 -9.36 -0.36 -4.97
C TYR A 315 -10.48 -1.05 -5.73
N ARG A 316 -10.24 -2.26 -6.24
CA ARG A 316 -11.20 -3.01 -7.06
C ARG A 316 -11.25 -4.49 -6.68
N ASP A 317 -12.44 -5.07 -6.67
CA ASP A 317 -12.63 -6.50 -6.48
C ASP A 317 -11.96 -7.03 -5.19
N ILE A 318 -12.31 -6.43 -4.05
CA ILE A 318 -11.68 -6.74 -2.74
C ILE A 318 -12.68 -7.44 -1.81
N THR A 319 -12.26 -8.55 -1.22
CA THR A 319 -13.00 -9.21 -0.14
C THR A 319 -12.22 -9.14 1.16
N MET A 320 -12.88 -8.73 2.24
CA MET A 320 -12.29 -8.65 3.58
C MET A 320 -13.12 -9.44 4.59
N THR A 321 -12.45 -10.15 5.49
CA THR A 321 -13.10 -10.76 6.65
C THR A 321 -12.32 -10.48 7.92
N ASN A 322 -13.03 -10.34 9.03
CA ASN A 322 -12.43 -10.21 10.36
C ASN A 322 -11.49 -8.99 10.50
N VAL A 323 -11.95 -7.82 10.06
CA VAL A 323 -11.19 -6.55 10.13
C VAL A 323 -11.76 -5.60 11.18
N HIS A 324 -10.91 -4.94 11.98
CA HIS A 324 -11.37 -4.02 13.03
C HIS A 324 -12.02 -2.76 12.43
N SER A 325 -11.31 -2.09 11.53
CA SER A 325 -11.78 -0.92 10.76
C SER A 325 -11.70 -1.24 9.26
N PRO A 326 -12.79 -1.59 8.58
CA PRO A 326 -12.71 -2.08 7.20
C PRO A 326 -12.02 -1.11 6.24
N ILE A 327 -12.43 0.16 6.26
CA ILE A 327 -11.85 1.25 5.46
C ILE A 327 -11.60 2.43 6.38
N MET A 328 -10.36 2.93 6.40
CA MET A 328 -9.94 4.05 7.23
C MET A 328 -9.14 5.05 6.40
N GLN A 329 -9.60 6.30 6.38
CA GLN A 329 -8.82 7.42 5.89
C GLN A 329 -8.69 8.48 6.98
N LYS A 330 -7.49 8.99 7.22
CA LYS A 330 -7.24 10.06 8.19
C LYS A 330 -6.19 11.04 7.71
N ILE A 331 -6.50 12.33 7.83
CA ILE A 331 -5.51 13.41 7.76
C ILE A 331 -5.18 13.83 9.20
N GLY A 332 -3.88 13.92 9.51
CA GLY A 332 -3.37 14.27 10.83
C GLY A 332 -2.29 15.36 10.76
N THR A 333 -1.74 15.72 11.92
CA THR A 333 -0.84 16.87 12.10
C THR A 333 0.54 16.52 12.64
N ARG A 334 0.90 15.24 12.64
CA ARG A 334 2.17 14.73 13.18
C ARG A 334 3.40 15.41 12.59
N LYS A 335 3.41 15.67 11.27
CA LYS A 335 4.39 16.52 10.57
C LYS A 335 5.86 16.11 10.80
N ARG A 336 6.13 14.81 10.96
CA ARG A 336 7.50 14.28 11.10
C ARG A 336 8.17 14.15 9.74
N CYS A 337 8.51 15.30 9.16
CA CYS A 337 9.28 15.37 7.92
C CYS A 337 10.28 16.52 7.94
N GLY A 338 11.37 16.40 7.18
CA GLY A 338 12.28 17.51 6.95
C GLY A 338 11.58 18.69 6.27
N GLY A 339 11.97 19.92 6.65
CA GLY A 339 11.50 21.15 6.00
C GLY A 339 10.18 21.73 6.53
N ASN A 340 9.72 21.34 7.73
CA ASN A 340 8.49 21.84 8.36
C ASN A 340 7.24 21.65 7.47
N PRO A 341 6.79 20.41 7.26
CA PRO A 341 5.68 20.14 6.35
C PRO A 341 4.37 20.78 6.83
N GLY A 342 3.51 21.10 5.86
CA GLY A 342 2.11 21.47 6.10
C GLY A 342 1.25 20.27 6.53
N VAL A 343 -0.06 20.48 6.58
CA VAL A 343 -1.03 19.38 6.64
C VAL A 343 -1.30 18.93 5.20
N GLY A 344 -1.35 17.61 4.98
CA GLY A 344 -1.55 17.04 3.65
C GLY A 344 -3.03 16.91 3.27
N HIS A 345 -3.29 16.26 2.15
CA HIS A 345 -4.63 16.03 1.62
C HIS A 345 -4.82 14.57 1.20
N ILE A 346 -6.08 14.13 1.18
CA ILE A 346 -6.48 12.85 0.59
C ILE A 346 -7.61 13.15 -0.39
N SER A 347 -7.43 12.80 -1.65
CA SER A 347 -8.45 13.04 -2.67
C SER A 347 -8.44 12.03 -3.81
N ASP A 348 -9.49 12.00 -4.63
CA ASP A 348 -9.55 11.16 -5.84
C ASP A 348 -9.30 9.67 -5.56
N ILE A 349 -10.16 9.11 -4.69
CA ILE A 349 -10.06 7.72 -4.24
C ILE A 349 -11.30 6.97 -4.70
N THR A 350 -11.10 5.80 -5.33
CA THR A 350 -12.23 4.94 -5.72
C THR A 350 -12.16 3.58 -5.04
N TYR A 351 -13.29 3.15 -4.49
CA TYR A 351 -13.52 1.79 -4.00
C TYR A 351 -14.64 1.19 -4.86
N ASP A 352 -14.32 0.15 -5.63
CA ASP A 352 -15.28 -0.51 -6.54
C ASP A 352 -15.36 -2.00 -6.24
N ASN A 353 -16.57 -2.52 -6.07
CA ASN A 353 -16.83 -3.94 -5.80
C ASN A 353 -16.06 -4.47 -4.58
N ILE A 354 -16.41 -3.96 -3.40
CA ILE A 354 -15.79 -4.36 -2.14
C ILE A 354 -16.81 -5.00 -1.22
N THR A 355 -16.49 -6.18 -0.67
CA THR A 355 -17.30 -6.83 0.36
C THR A 355 -16.47 -7.06 1.62
N GLY A 356 -17.00 -6.74 2.79
CA GLY A 356 -16.24 -6.78 4.03
C GLY A 356 -17.04 -7.19 5.27
N THR A 357 -16.42 -7.95 6.18
CA THR A 357 -16.97 -8.19 7.53
C THR A 357 -16.05 -7.65 8.62
N GLY A 358 -16.62 -6.87 9.54
CA GLY A 358 -15.91 -6.31 10.68
C GLY A 358 -15.91 -7.24 11.90
N ASN A 359 -14.96 -7.04 12.83
CA ASN A 359 -14.88 -7.78 14.10
C ASN A 359 -14.87 -6.91 15.38
N ALA A 360 -14.73 -5.58 15.26
CA ALA A 360 -14.90 -4.64 16.39
C ALA A 360 -16.26 -3.95 16.38
N PRO A 361 -16.97 -3.89 17.52
CA PRO A 361 -18.16 -3.06 17.66
C PRO A 361 -17.82 -1.56 17.78
N SER A 362 -16.64 -1.19 18.27
CA SER A 362 -16.27 0.21 18.56
C SER A 362 -15.71 0.98 17.36
N PHE A 363 -15.25 0.26 16.34
CA PHE A 363 -14.69 0.82 15.11
C PHE A 363 -15.71 0.68 13.97
N SER A 364 -15.63 1.61 13.02
CA SER A 364 -16.49 1.64 11.84
C SER A 364 -15.70 2.23 10.67
N PRO A 365 -16.11 1.98 9.41
CA PRO A 365 -15.59 2.70 8.26
C PRO A 365 -15.58 4.21 8.49
N THR A 366 -14.42 4.84 8.34
CA THR A 366 -14.18 6.23 8.78
C THR A 366 -13.42 7.01 7.72
N LEU A 367 -13.92 8.20 7.39
CA LEU A 367 -13.17 9.26 6.70
C LEU A 367 -13.01 10.43 7.67
N TRP A 368 -11.78 10.72 8.07
CA TRP A 368 -11.45 11.83 8.97
C TRP A 368 -10.54 12.86 8.27
N GLY A 369 -11.13 13.94 7.77
CA GLY A 369 -10.41 15.14 7.36
C GLY A 369 -10.00 15.99 8.56
N GLU A 370 -8.94 16.77 8.38
CA GLU A 370 -8.46 17.74 9.36
C GLU A 370 -9.14 19.11 9.14
N SER A 371 -9.12 19.95 10.16
CA SER A 371 -9.63 21.31 10.14
C SER A 371 -8.89 22.22 9.14
N GLY A 372 -9.39 23.45 8.94
CA GLY A 372 -8.68 24.47 8.16
C GLY A 372 -8.72 24.27 6.64
N GLY A 373 -9.65 23.45 6.13
CA GLY A 373 -9.79 23.15 4.70
C GLY A 373 -9.07 21.87 4.25
N HIS A 374 -8.44 21.14 5.18
CA HIS A 374 -7.79 19.86 4.91
C HIS A 374 -8.78 18.69 4.94
N HIS A 375 -9.85 18.84 4.16
CA HIS A 375 -10.92 17.87 4.06
C HIS A 375 -10.48 16.69 3.18
N ILE A 376 -11.04 15.51 3.46
CA ILE A 376 -10.98 14.38 2.52
C ILE A 376 -11.97 14.66 1.40
N SER A 377 -11.57 14.57 0.14
CA SER A 377 -12.43 15.00 -0.97
C SER A 377 -12.46 14.04 -2.16
N GLY A 378 -13.59 13.91 -2.85
CA GLY A 378 -13.66 13.16 -4.10
C GLY A 378 -13.44 11.66 -3.91
N VAL A 379 -14.12 11.08 -2.91
CA VAL A 379 -14.08 9.64 -2.65
C VAL A 379 -15.36 8.99 -3.15
N THR A 380 -15.21 7.98 -4.01
CA THR A 380 -16.34 7.24 -4.57
C THR A 380 -16.35 5.78 -4.11
N PHE A 381 -17.50 5.34 -3.61
CA PHE A 381 -17.78 3.96 -3.21
C PHE A 381 -18.84 3.38 -4.15
N ASN A 382 -18.44 2.47 -5.03
CA ASN A 382 -19.32 1.75 -5.95
C ASN A 382 -19.43 0.29 -5.50
N HIS A 383 -20.65 -0.21 -5.27
CA HIS A 383 -20.87 -1.60 -4.87
C HIS A 383 -20.08 -2.02 -3.62
N VAL A 384 -19.96 -1.12 -2.64
CA VAL A 384 -19.26 -1.39 -1.37
C VAL A 384 -20.24 -1.88 -0.32
N ASN A 385 -20.06 -3.12 0.13
CA ASN A 385 -21.00 -3.84 0.98
C ASN A 385 -20.32 -4.33 2.26
N LEU A 386 -20.61 -3.66 3.39
CA LEU A 386 -19.95 -3.93 4.66
C LEU A 386 -20.93 -4.45 5.71
N THR A 387 -20.54 -5.49 6.45
CA THR A 387 -21.26 -5.98 7.62
C THR A 387 -20.39 -5.85 8.86
N VAL A 388 -20.75 -4.97 9.78
CA VAL A 388 -20.02 -4.80 11.05
C VAL A 388 -20.62 -5.69 12.15
N PRO A 389 -19.96 -5.90 13.30
CA PRO A 389 -20.53 -6.70 14.39
C PRO A 389 -21.80 -6.09 14.98
N GLY A 390 -21.85 -4.76 15.09
CA GLY A 390 -22.90 -4.04 15.81
C GLY A 390 -22.90 -4.32 17.31
N GLY A 391 -24.03 -4.12 17.97
CA GLY A 391 -24.20 -4.45 19.39
C GLY A 391 -24.00 -3.31 20.39
N ASN A 392 -23.75 -2.08 19.94
CA ASN A 392 -23.76 -0.91 20.81
C ASN A 392 -25.19 -0.40 21.03
N GLY A 393 -25.42 0.31 22.14
CA GLY A 393 -26.66 1.05 22.36
C GLY A 393 -26.67 2.40 21.63
N THR A 394 -27.72 3.18 21.84
CA THR A 394 -27.77 4.59 21.39
C THR A 394 -26.67 5.40 22.08
N MET A 395 -26.03 6.29 21.34
CA MET A 395 -24.91 7.11 21.85
C MET A 395 -25.06 8.58 21.45
N SER A 396 -24.19 9.44 22.00
CA SER A 396 -24.03 10.81 21.53
C SER A 396 -23.60 10.82 20.06
N THR A 397 -24.16 11.75 19.28
CA THR A 397 -23.82 11.95 17.87
C THR A 397 -22.81 13.08 17.66
N GLY A 398 -22.24 13.62 18.73
CA GLY A 398 -21.18 14.62 18.64
C GLY A 398 -19.86 14.03 18.14
N VAL A 399 -19.00 14.91 17.63
CA VAL A 399 -17.66 14.55 17.16
C VAL A 399 -16.88 13.83 18.28
N PRO A 400 -16.34 12.62 18.04
CA PRO A 400 -15.58 11.90 19.05
C PRO A 400 -14.21 12.57 19.28
N SER A 401 -13.54 12.19 20.37
CA SER A 401 -12.18 12.64 20.63
C SER A 401 -11.24 12.22 19.50
N ASN A 402 -10.27 13.07 19.15
CA ASN A 402 -9.22 12.76 18.20
C ASN A 402 -7.86 13.25 18.72
N ASP A 403 -6.84 12.39 18.63
CA ASP A 403 -5.44 12.80 18.68
C ASP A 403 -4.95 12.97 17.23
N SER A 404 -4.65 14.21 16.82
CA SER A 404 -4.25 14.51 15.45
C SER A 404 -2.83 14.05 15.11
N ASP A 405 -2.00 13.71 16.11
CA ASP A 405 -0.63 13.23 15.92
C ASP A 405 -0.54 11.69 15.92
N ASP A 406 -1.60 10.99 16.34
CA ASP A 406 -1.70 9.52 16.32
C ASP A 406 -2.53 9.03 15.12
N TYR A 407 -1.93 8.20 14.27
CA TYR A 407 -2.57 7.64 13.07
C TYR A 407 -3.51 6.46 13.35
N ASN A 408 -3.40 5.82 14.52
CA ASN A 408 -4.10 4.57 14.81
C ASN A 408 -5.62 4.78 14.81
N PRO A 409 -6.44 3.80 14.38
CA PRO A 409 -7.90 3.94 14.43
C PRO A 409 -8.45 4.29 15.81
N LYS A 410 -7.81 3.83 16.90
CA LYS A 410 -8.20 4.15 18.28
C LYS A 410 -8.05 5.63 18.66
N SER A 411 -7.24 6.41 17.92
CA SER A 411 -7.05 7.84 18.16
C SER A 411 -8.36 8.63 18.06
N ILE A 412 -9.33 8.15 17.27
CA ILE A 412 -10.64 8.78 17.01
C ILE A 412 -11.73 8.32 18.01
N GLY A 413 -11.36 7.72 19.14
CA GLY A 413 -12.33 7.20 20.11
C GLY A 413 -13.34 6.21 19.51
N THR A 414 -14.49 6.00 20.15
CA THR A 414 -15.56 5.14 19.60
C THR A 414 -16.37 5.91 18.56
N ARG A 415 -16.62 5.31 17.40
CA ARG A 415 -17.39 5.97 16.33
C ARG A 415 -18.87 6.02 16.71
N PRO A 416 -19.51 7.20 16.59
CA PRO A 416 -20.92 7.36 16.90
C PRO A 416 -21.85 6.77 15.83
N ALA A 417 -21.33 6.40 14.66
CA ALA A 417 -22.02 5.59 13.65
C ALA A 417 -21.56 4.12 13.75
N PHE A 418 -22.44 3.16 13.45
CA PHE A 418 -21.99 1.76 13.27
C PHE A 418 -21.40 1.52 11.88
N GLY A 419 -21.86 2.29 10.88
CA GLY A 419 -21.40 2.21 9.50
C GLY A 419 -20.40 3.30 9.18
N TRP A 420 -20.81 4.32 8.42
CA TRP A 420 -19.91 5.37 7.96
C TRP A 420 -19.87 6.54 8.95
N TYR A 421 -18.66 6.88 9.39
CA TYR A 421 -18.39 8.15 10.08
C TYR A 421 -17.56 9.04 9.17
N LEU A 422 -18.13 10.17 8.74
CA LEU A 422 -17.52 11.15 7.85
C LEU A 422 -17.32 12.45 8.66
N HIS A 423 -16.09 12.92 8.75
CA HIS A 423 -15.76 14.17 9.43
C HIS A 423 -14.89 15.02 8.51
N ASN A 424 -15.29 16.26 8.23
CA ASN A 424 -14.59 17.16 7.30
C ASN A 424 -14.34 16.46 5.95
N ALA A 425 -15.44 16.07 5.29
CA ALA A 425 -15.40 15.29 4.06
C ALA A 425 -16.29 15.91 2.97
N ASP A 426 -15.73 16.05 1.77
CA ASP A 426 -16.36 16.73 0.63
C ASP A 426 -16.47 15.80 -0.58
N HIS A 427 -17.49 15.99 -1.42
CA HIS A 427 -17.64 15.26 -2.69
C HIS A 427 -17.55 13.73 -2.50
N ILE A 428 -18.25 13.21 -1.49
CA ILE A 428 -18.27 11.77 -1.19
C ILE A 428 -19.49 11.15 -1.85
N THR A 429 -19.27 10.12 -2.65
CA THR A 429 -20.33 9.45 -3.41
C THR A 429 -20.43 7.97 -3.03
N PHE A 430 -21.64 7.52 -2.70
CA PHE A 430 -21.99 6.13 -2.55
C PHE A 430 -22.95 5.72 -3.65
N ASN A 431 -22.57 4.73 -4.47
CA ASN A 431 -23.41 4.12 -5.49
C ASN A 431 -23.59 2.64 -5.17
N ASP A 432 -24.83 2.17 -5.13
CA ASP A 432 -25.16 0.73 -4.99
C ASP A 432 -24.46 0.06 -3.80
N SER A 433 -24.23 0.84 -2.74
CA SER A 433 -23.43 0.46 -1.59
C SER A 433 -24.32 0.20 -0.39
N SER A 434 -23.85 -0.63 0.56
CA SER A 434 -24.63 -0.96 1.75
C SER A 434 -23.81 -1.15 3.01
N VAL A 435 -24.46 -0.88 4.15
CA VAL A 435 -23.91 -1.17 5.47
C VAL A 435 -24.93 -1.88 6.35
N ARG A 436 -24.50 -2.97 6.98
CA ARG A 436 -25.29 -3.87 7.82
C ARG A 436 -24.58 -4.17 9.13
N PHE A 437 -25.30 -4.76 10.07
CA PHE A 437 -24.73 -5.26 11.31
C PHE A 437 -25.16 -6.71 11.59
N ALA A 438 -24.30 -7.47 12.27
CA ALA A 438 -24.64 -8.84 12.71
C ALA A 438 -25.58 -8.83 13.93
N LYS A 439 -25.37 -7.91 14.86
CA LYS A 439 -26.20 -7.68 16.05
C LYS A 439 -26.78 -6.27 16.00
N ASN A 440 -28.04 -6.12 16.42
CA ASN A 440 -28.70 -4.82 16.52
C ASN A 440 -27.79 -3.77 17.19
N ASP A 441 -27.69 -2.59 16.57
CA ASP A 441 -26.88 -1.48 17.04
C ASP A 441 -27.74 -0.21 17.12
N GLY A 442 -27.66 0.52 18.23
CA GLY A 442 -28.43 1.74 18.50
C GLY A 442 -27.82 3.00 17.88
N ARG A 443 -26.67 2.90 17.21
CA ARG A 443 -26.08 3.99 16.43
C ARG A 443 -26.76 4.14 15.06
N PRO A 444 -26.73 5.32 14.43
CA PRO A 444 -27.08 5.49 13.03
C PRO A 444 -26.09 4.75 12.11
N ALA A 445 -26.53 4.46 10.88
CA ALA A 445 -25.70 3.84 9.87
C ALA A 445 -24.68 4.81 9.27
N VAL A 446 -25.05 6.09 9.18
CA VAL A 446 -24.18 7.16 8.69
C VAL A 446 -24.26 8.35 9.62
N ILE A 447 -23.11 8.90 9.99
CA ILE A 447 -22.99 10.27 10.51
C ILE A 447 -22.00 10.99 9.60
N ALA A 448 -22.42 12.14 9.08
CA ALA A 448 -21.51 13.11 8.49
C ALA A 448 -21.54 14.41 9.30
N ASP A 449 -20.37 14.84 9.75
CA ASP A 449 -20.16 16.11 10.43
C ASP A 449 -19.19 16.97 9.61
N SER A 450 -19.65 18.16 9.22
CA SER A 450 -18.92 19.12 8.39
C SER A 450 -18.50 18.56 7.01
N GLY A 451 -19.11 19.10 5.95
CA GLY A 451 -18.79 18.64 4.61
C GLY A 451 -19.68 19.24 3.53
N THR A 452 -19.36 18.93 2.28
CA THR A 452 -20.07 19.43 1.11
C THR A 452 -20.29 18.33 0.08
N VAL A 453 -21.42 18.37 -0.64
CA VAL A 453 -21.70 17.47 -1.77
C VAL A 453 -21.58 15.98 -1.39
N LEU A 454 -22.49 15.49 -0.54
CA LEU A 454 -22.55 14.07 -0.16
C LEU A 454 -23.68 13.37 -0.90
N SER A 455 -23.35 12.41 -1.77
CA SER A 455 -24.33 11.71 -2.61
C SER A 455 -24.50 10.26 -2.19
N PHE A 456 -25.74 9.86 -1.92
CA PHE A 456 -26.13 8.49 -1.60
C PHE A 456 -27.13 8.00 -2.64
N ASN A 457 -26.65 7.26 -3.64
CA ASN A 457 -27.44 6.75 -4.76
C ASN A 457 -27.64 5.24 -4.60
N ARG A 458 -28.88 4.80 -4.40
CA ARG A 458 -29.23 3.41 -4.10
C ARG A 458 -28.43 2.85 -2.91
N PHE A 459 -28.16 3.72 -1.93
CA PHE A 459 -27.50 3.33 -0.69
C PHE A 459 -28.46 2.58 0.21
N THR A 460 -28.03 1.44 0.74
CA THR A 460 -28.85 0.60 1.62
C THR A 460 -28.26 0.50 3.02
N ALA A 461 -29.04 0.85 4.05
CA ALA A 461 -28.61 0.73 5.44
C ALA A 461 -29.53 -0.15 6.29
N GLN A 462 -28.96 -1.01 7.14
CA GLN A 462 -29.75 -1.73 8.14
C GLN A 462 -30.16 -0.80 9.29
N ARG A 463 -31.44 -0.83 9.64
CA ARG A 463 -32.00 0.01 10.71
C ARG A 463 -31.80 -0.62 12.09
N GLY A 464 -31.15 0.12 12.98
CA GLY A 464 -31.11 -0.20 14.41
C GLY A 464 -32.44 0.08 15.10
N SER A 465 -32.91 -0.84 15.94
CA SER A 465 -34.22 -0.71 16.63
C SER A 465 -34.31 0.53 17.52
N ASP A 466 -33.22 0.85 18.20
CA ASP A 466 -33.15 1.94 19.19
C ASP A 466 -32.42 3.17 18.63
N SER A 467 -32.06 3.11 17.33
CA SER A 467 -31.37 4.19 16.67
C SER A 467 -32.34 5.34 16.35
N PRO A 468 -32.01 6.60 16.68
CA PRO A 468 -32.91 7.74 16.49
C PRO A 468 -33.10 8.09 15.00
N ALA A 469 -32.13 7.79 14.16
CA ALA A 469 -32.15 8.03 12.72
C ALA A 469 -31.25 7.00 12.00
N ASP A 470 -31.43 6.82 10.70
CA ASP A 470 -30.58 5.93 9.91
C ASP A 470 -29.38 6.71 9.35
N VAL A 471 -29.59 7.97 8.96
CA VAL A 471 -28.57 8.91 8.46
C VAL A 471 -28.66 10.21 9.26
N ILE A 472 -27.53 10.70 9.77
CA ILE A 472 -27.42 11.98 10.47
C ILE A 472 -26.40 12.86 9.76
N LEU A 473 -26.81 14.07 9.43
CA LEU A 473 -26.01 15.09 8.75
C LEU A 473 -25.95 16.33 9.64
N GLN A 474 -24.74 16.80 9.92
CA GLN A 474 -24.45 17.94 10.78
C GLN A 474 -23.58 18.92 10.00
N ASN A 475 -24.12 20.11 9.70
CA ASN A 475 -23.42 21.16 8.95
C ASN A 475 -22.93 20.71 7.56
N VAL A 476 -23.72 19.90 6.85
CA VAL A 476 -23.41 19.42 5.50
C VAL A 476 -24.14 20.25 4.45
N SER A 477 -23.41 20.83 3.50
CA SER A 477 -24.00 21.60 2.40
C SER A 477 -24.12 20.77 1.12
N GLY A 478 -25.34 20.55 0.65
CA GLY A 478 -25.61 19.84 -0.61
C GLY A 478 -25.56 18.31 -0.49
N TYR A 479 -26.22 17.72 0.50
CA TYR A 479 -26.39 16.27 0.51
C TYR A 479 -27.51 15.83 -0.46
N CYS A 480 -27.49 14.58 -0.93
CA CYS A 480 -28.58 13.98 -1.66
C CYS A 480 -28.75 12.50 -1.32
N LEU A 481 -29.98 12.06 -1.12
CA LEU A 481 -30.33 10.63 -1.02
C LEU A 481 -31.27 10.27 -2.19
N ALA A 482 -30.72 9.67 -3.24
CA ALA A 482 -31.48 9.20 -4.40
C ALA A 482 -31.71 7.69 -4.33
N ASP A 483 -32.97 7.24 -4.44
CA ASP A 483 -33.36 5.82 -4.46
C ASP A 483 -32.78 4.97 -3.31
N SER A 484 -32.46 5.61 -2.19
CA SER A 484 -31.84 4.97 -1.03
C SER A 484 -32.90 4.45 -0.05
N ALA A 485 -32.65 3.29 0.55
CA ALA A 485 -33.64 2.59 1.37
C ALA A 485 -33.00 1.86 2.55
N ASN A 486 -33.81 1.50 3.54
CA ASN A 486 -33.40 0.53 4.54
C ASN A 486 -33.51 -0.91 3.98
N THR A 487 -32.98 -1.88 4.72
CA THR A 487 -32.98 -3.30 4.30
C THR A 487 -34.36 -3.95 4.16
N SER A 488 -35.45 -3.31 4.59
CA SER A 488 -36.82 -3.77 4.34
C SER A 488 -37.52 -2.99 3.21
N GLY A 489 -36.79 -2.17 2.45
CA GLY A 489 -37.30 -1.36 1.33
C GLY A 489 -38.01 -0.07 1.75
N GLY A 490 -38.03 0.27 3.04
CA GLY A 490 -38.59 1.55 3.50
C GLY A 490 -37.59 2.70 3.38
N ALA A 491 -38.07 3.94 3.35
CA ALA A 491 -37.20 5.11 3.33
C ALA A 491 -36.26 5.17 4.56
N LEU A 492 -35.06 5.71 4.36
CA LEU A 492 -34.11 6.02 5.43
C LEU A 492 -34.62 7.19 6.28
N ARG A 493 -34.50 7.07 7.60
CA ARG A 493 -34.79 8.17 8.54
C ARG A 493 -33.59 9.12 8.55
N VAL A 494 -33.81 10.38 8.15
CA VAL A 494 -32.75 11.39 8.05
C VAL A 494 -32.92 12.46 9.13
N SER A 495 -31.83 12.83 9.79
CA SER A 495 -31.72 14.03 10.62
C SER A 495 -30.66 14.95 10.02
N ALA A 496 -31.01 16.19 9.67
CA ALA A 496 -30.16 17.08 8.87
C ALA A 496 -29.97 18.45 9.54
N GLY A 497 -29.36 18.47 10.73
CA GLY A 497 -29.11 19.70 11.49
C GLY A 497 -28.09 20.60 10.78
N GLY A 498 -28.44 21.87 10.56
CA GLY A 498 -27.56 22.83 9.89
C GLY A 498 -27.16 22.44 8.46
N SER A 499 -27.87 21.47 7.86
CA SER A 499 -27.51 20.87 6.58
C SER A 499 -28.53 21.19 5.49
N SER A 500 -28.09 21.25 4.23
CA SER A 500 -28.95 21.54 3.08
C SER A 500 -28.92 20.40 2.05
N GLU A 501 -30.09 20.04 1.55
CA GLU A 501 -30.22 19.05 0.48
C GLU A 501 -30.02 19.71 -0.89
N ASN A 502 -29.27 19.05 -1.78
CA ASN A 502 -29.19 19.39 -3.19
C ASN A 502 -28.97 18.12 -4.02
N CYS A 503 -30.02 17.65 -4.70
CA CYS A 503 -29.95 16.51 -5.61
C CYS A 503 -29.72 16.89 -7.08
N SER A 504 -29.39 18.16 -7.34
CA SER A 504 -29.20 18.70 -8.69
C SER A 504 -27.72 18.78 -9.10
N SER A 505 -26.82 18.52 -8.14
CA SER A 505 -25.37 18.67 -8.24
C SER A 505 -24.67 17.40 -8.68
#